data_AF-A0A3D4Q0A5-F1
#
_entry.id   AF-A0A3D4Q0A5-F1
#
_cell.length_a   1.000
_cell.length_b   1.000
_cell.length_c   1.000
_cell.angle_alpha   90.00
_cell.angle_beta   90.00
_cell.angle_gamma   90.00
#
_symmetry.space_group_name_H-M   'P 1'
#
loop_
_entity.id
_entity.type
_entity.pdbx_description
1 polymer ?
#
loop_
_entity_poly.entity_id
_entity_poly.type
_entity_poly.pdbx_seq_one_letter_code
_entity_poly.pdbx_strand_id
1 'polypeptide(L)'
;SPANIQDLYLGSLREMGIDTSVHDIRFVEDNWESPTLGAWGLGWEVWLNGMEVTQFTYFQQVGGLECFPVTGEITYGIERIAMYLQGVDSIFDLVWTINPNGDKVTYGDVFHQNEVEMSTYNFEEADTEFFFNSFDVYERESQRLMEKGLPLPAYEMVMKASHAFNLLDARHAISVTERQRFILRVRTLSRAVAQAYYDSRKALGFPLAPEALRAELLNSSAEEK
;
A
#
# COMPACT_ATOMS: atom_id res chain seq x y z
N SER A 1 15.45 4.53 -8.10
CA SER A 1 15.78 4.80 -6.67
C SER A 1 17.19 5.35 -6.54
N PRO A 2 17.48 6.25 -5.57
CA PRO A 2 18.84 6.72 -5.33
C PRO A 2 19.73 5.58 -4.80
N ALA A 3 21.02 5.61 -5.13
CA ALA A 3 21.97 4.58 -4.74
C ALA A 3 22.18 4.49 -3.21
N ASN A 4 21.95 5.59 -2.49
CA ASN A 4 22.12 5.72 -1.04
C ASN A 4 20.79 5.67 -0.27
N ILE A 5 19.76 5.01 -0.80
CA ILE A 5 18.42 4.98 -0.17
C ILE A 5 18.44 4.39 1.25
N GLN A 6 19.28 3.39 1.52
CA GLN A 6 19.45 2.83 2.87
C GLN A 6 20.06 3.87 3.83
N ASP A 7 21.07 4.63 3.39
CA ASP A 7 21.69 5.68 4.21
C ASP A 7 20.69 6.81 4.54
N LEU A 8 19.85 7.18 3.56
CA LEU A 8 18.79 8.17 3.74
C LEU A 8 17.77 7.71 4.78
N TYR A 9 17.36 6.44 4.72
CA TYR A 9 16.47 5.83 5.72
C TYR A 9 17.11 5.76 7.11
N LEU A 10 18.35 5.27 7.22
CA LEU A 10 19.04 5.28 8.52
C LEU A 10 19.22 6.71 9.05
N GLY A 11 19.36 7.70 8.15
CA GLY A 11 19.31 9.11 8.46
C GLY A 11 17.98 9.56 9.05
N SER A 12 16.85 9.13 8.48
CA SER A 12 15.52 9.47 8.99
C SER A 12 15.26 8.85 10.37
N LEU A 13 15.74 7.62 10.62
CA LEU A 13 15.66 7.00 11.94
C LEU A 13 16.43 7.80 13.00
N ARG A 14 17.66 8.24 12.67
CA ARG A 14 18.46 9.10 13.56
C ARG A 14 17.78 10.43 13.86
N GLU A 15 17.15 11.05 12.86
CA GLU A 15 16.39 12.29 13.06
C GLU A 15 15.19 12.10 13.99
N MET A 16 14.57 10.92 13.98
CA MET A 16 13.49 10.56 14.92
C MET A 16 14.00 10.20 16.33
N GLY A 17 15.32 10.18 16.56
CA GLY A 17 15.93 9.86 17.84
C GLY A 17 16.30 8.39 18.04
N ILE A 18 16.27 7.57 16.99
CA ILE A 18 16.76 6.18 17.04
C ILE A 18 18.28 6.19 16.88
N ASP A 19 18.99 5.81 17.93
CA ASP A 19 20.44 5.64 17.88
C ASP A 19 20.82 4.28 17.27
N THR A 20 21.28 4.31 16.02
CA THR A 20 21.69 3.11 15.28
C THR A 20 22.97 2.45 15.80
N SER A 21 23.66 3.06 16.79
CA SER A 21 24.82 2.46 17.46
C SER A 21 24.43 1.63 18.70
N VAL A 22 23.26 1.93 19.27
CA VAL A 22 22.70 1.22 20.42
C VAL A 22 21.68 0.18 19.97
N HIS A 23 20.93 0.48 18.92
CA HIS A 23 19.85 -0.37 18.43
C HIS A 23 20.30 -1.26 17.29
N ASP A 24 19.99 -2.55 17.40
CA ASP A 24 20.27 -3.55 16.39
C ASP A 24 19.28 -3.38 15.23
N ILE A 25 19.78 -2.90 14.10
CA ILE A 25 19.01 -2.71 12.87
C ILE A 25 19.49 -3.73 11.84
N ARG A 26 18.55 -4.55 11.37
CA ARG A 26 18.82 -5.59 10.37
C ARG A 26 17.91 -5.43 9.17
N PHE A 27 18.51 -5.51 7.99
CA PHE A 27 17.79 -5.64 6.73
C PHE A 27 17.70 -7.13 6.40
N VAL A 28 16.51 -7.69 6.52
CA VAL A 28 16.22 -9.10 6.26
C VAL A 28 15.56 -9.18 4.90
N GLU A 29 16.12 -9.97 3.97
CA GLU A 29 15.57 -10.10 2.62
C GLU A 29 14.13 -10.63 2.67
N ASP A 30 13.22 -9.89 2.07
CA ASP A 30 11.83 -10.28 1.88
C ASP A 30 11.27 -9.65 0.62
N ASN A 31 10.58 -10.46 -0.19
CA ASN A 31 9.99 -10.02 -1.44
C ASN A 31 8.52 -9.68 -1.20
N TRP A 32 8.10 -8.52 -1.71
CA TRP A 32 6.73 -8.07 -1.55
C TRP A 32 5.88 -8.42 -2.77
N GLU A 33 4.66 -8.90 -2.54
CA GLU A 33 3.66 -9.11 -3.58
C GLU A 33 2.28 -8.61 -3.12
N SER A 34 1.60 -7.88 -4.01
CA SER A 34 0.17 -7.61 -3.91
C SER A 34 -0.55 -8.18 -5.13
N PRO A 35 -1.14 -9.39 -5.02
CA PRO A 35 -1.80 -10.05 -6.12
C PRO A 35 -2.97 -9.25 -6.72
N THR A 36 -3.73 -8.53 -5.90
CA THR A 36 -4.88 -7.71 -6.31
C THR A 36 -4.46 -6.46 -7.10
N LEU A 37 -3.26 -5.94 -6.85
CA LEU A 37 -2.68 -4.85 -7.63
C LEU A 37 -1.86 -5.33 -8.82
N GLY A 38 -1.60 -6.65 -8.92
CA GLY A 38 -0.65 -7.20 -9.88
C GLY A 38 0.72 -6.54 -9.73
N ALA A 39 1.12 -6.28 -8.49
CA ALA A 39 2.32 -5.57 -8.14
C ALA A 39 3.25 -6.48 -7.34
N TRP A 40 4.55 -6.39 -7.61
CA TRP A 40 5.56 -7.12 -6.84
C TRP A 40 6.92 -6.41 -6.91
N GLY A 41 7.77 -6.68 -5.93
CA GLY A 41 9.09 -6.10 -5.84
C GLY A 41 10.05 -6.91 -4.98
N LEU A 42 11.34 -6.63 -5.15
CA LEU A 42 12.41 -7.15 -4.31
C LEU A 42 12.62 -6.20 -3.14
N GLY A 43 13.04 -6.69 -1.98
CA GLY A 43 13.03 -5.83 -0.81
C GLY A 43 13.71 -6.37 0.43
N TRP A 44 13.49 -5.62 1.51
CA TRP A 44 13.89 -6.02 2.85
C TRP A 44 12.79 -5.64 3.83
N GLU A 45 12.55 -6.51 4.80
CA GLU A 45 12.01 -6.09 6.09
C GLU A 45 13.15 -5.48 6.92
N VAL A 46 12.89 -4.34 7.57
CA VAL A 46 13.81 -3.74 8.53
C VAL A 46 13.36 -4.07 9.94
N TRP A 47 14.21 -4.78 10.65
CA TRP A 47 13.99 -5.18 12.04
C TRP A 47 14.80 -4.28 12.96
N LEU A 48 14.13 -3.67 13.94
CA LEU A 48 14.70 -2.86 15.01
C LEU A 48 14.55 -3.62 16.33
N ASN A 49 15.66 -4.08 16.91
CA ASN A 49 15.70 -4.86 18.15
C ASN A 49 14.71 -6.04 18.19
N GLY A 50 14.54 -6.73 17.07
CA GLY A 50 13.68 -7.91 16.98
C GLY A 50 12.20 -7.61 16.68
N MET A 51 11.85 -6.36 16.34
CA MET A 51 10.53 -6.01 15.82
C MET A 51 10.67 -5.40 14.42
N GLU A 52 9.89 -5.90 13.46
CA GLU A 52 9.81 -5.33 12.11
C GLU A 52 9.17 -3.93 12.19
N VAL A 53 9.86 -2.91 11.68
CA VAL A 53 9.43 -1.50 11.75
C VAL A 53 9.31 -0.81 10.40
N THR A 54 9.82 -1.42 9.32
CA THR A 54 9.76 -0.83 7.99
C THR A 54 9.84 -1.90 6.91
N GLN A 55 9.08 -1.73 5.82
CA GLN A 55 9.25 -2.48 4.57
C GLN A 55 9.98 -1.62 3.53
N PHE A 56 11.02 -2.19 2.91
CA PHE A 56 11.62 -1.69 1.68
C PHE A 56 11.13 -2.52 0.50
N THR A 57 10.70 -1.85 -0.56
CA THR A 57 10.28 -2.53 -1.80
C THR A 57 10.83 -1.80 -3.03
N TYR A 58 11.51 -2.51 -3.91
CA TYR A 58 11.90 -2.06 -5.25
C TYR A 58 10.93 -2.68 -6.25
N PHE A 59 9.90 -1.92 -6.61
CA PHE A 59 8.87 -2.39 -7.52
C PHE A 59 9.47 -2.80 -8.86
N GLN A 60 9.25 -4.07 -9.23
CA GLN A 60 9.57 -4.60 -10.55
C GLN A 60 8.34 -4.49 -11.46
N GLN A 61 7.15 -4.71 -10.90
CA GLN A 61 5.89 -4.50 -11.61
C GLN A 61 4.83 -3.83 -10.72
N VAL A 62 3.97 -3.03 -11.34
CA VAL A 62 2.75 -2.45 -10.76
C VAL A 62 1.65 -2.49 -11.80
N GLY A 63 0.46 -3.01 -11.46
CA GLY A 63 -0.63 -3.15 -12.43
C GLY A 63 -0.27 -4.09 -13.58
N GLY A 64 0.66 -5.04 -13.35
CA GLY A 64 1.20 -5.92 -14.39
C GLY A 64 2.07 -5.23 -15.45
N LEU A 65 2.43 -3.96 -15.24
CA LEU A 65 3.37 -3.21 -16.07
C LEU A 65 4.75 -3.21 -15.42
N GLU A 66 5.81 -3.31 -16.21
CA GLU A 66 7.18 -3.17 -15.71
C GLU A 66 7.45 -1.75 -15.23
N CYS A 67 8.06 -1.64 -14.05
CA CYS A 67 8.46 -0.35 -13.49
C CYS A 67 9.79 0.09 -14.09
N PHE A 68 9.73 1.09 -14.96
CA PHE A 68 10.92 1.72 -15.53
C PHE A 68 10.92 3.25 -15.34
N PRO A 69 11.89 3.80 -14.60
CA PRO A 69 12.89 3.10 -13.79
C PRO A 69 12.26 2.38 -12.59
N VAL A 70 13.01 1.46 -11.99
CA VAL A 70 12.61 0.80 -10.73
C VAL A 70 12.37 1.85 -9.65
N THR A 71 11.18 1.78 -9.05
CA THR A 71 10.72 2.68 -7.97
C THR A 71 10.95 2.02 -6.62
N GLY A 72 11.59 2.76 -5.71
CA GLY A 72 11.80 2.34 -4.32
C GLY A 72 10.70 2.90 -3.43
N GLU A 73 10.09 2.04 -2.64
CA GLU A 73 9.13 2.34 -1.59
C GLU A 73 9.77 2.06 -0.23
N ILE A 74 9.47 2.93 0.73
CA ILE A 74 9.82 2.78 2.14
C ILE A 74 8.53 2.99 2.93
N THR A 75 8.09 1.96 3.63
CA THR A 75 6.84 1.96 4.39
C THR A 75 7.14 1.79 5.87
N TYR A 76 6.95 2.86 6.66
CA TYR A 76 7.24 2.87 8.09
C TYR A 76 6.04 2.38 8.90
N GLY A 77 6.26 1.43 9.81
CA GLY A 77 5.31 1.09 10.87
C GLY A 77 5.42 2.12 12.00
N ILE A 78 4.73 3.24 11.85
CA ILE A 78 4.90 4.42 12.73
C ILE A 78 4.58 4.11 14.20
N GLU A 79 3.61 3.26 14.48
CA GLU A 79 3.23 2.88 15.84
C GLU A 79 4.31 2.02 16.50
N ARG A 80 4.88 1.06 15.76
CA ARG A 80 5.99 0.23 16.26
C ARG A 80 7.25 1.05 16.54
N ILE A 81 7.55 2.01 15.67
CA ILE A 81 8.65 2.98 15.89
C ILE A 81 8.38 3.84 17.13
N ALA A 82 7.16 4.35 17.29
CA ALA A 82 6.78 5.16 18.43
C ALA A 82 6.84 4.36 19.74
N MET A 83 6.43 3.08 19.73
CA MET A 83 6.47 2.20 20.91
C MET A 83 7.90 2.07 21.40
N TYR A 84 8.82 1.90 20.46
CA TYR A 84 10.23 1.83 20.73
C TYR A 84 10.78 3.13 21.34
N LEU A 85 10.49 4.27 20.71
CA LEU A 85 10.96 5.59 21.17
C LEU A 85 10.39 5.97 22.55
N GLN A 86 9.16 5.57 22.85
CA GLN A 86 8.50 5.86 24.12
C GLN A 86 8.72 4.80 25.20
N GLY A 87 9.31 3.65 24.85
CA GLY A 87 9.57 2.55 25.78
C GLY A 87 8.30 1.91 26.33
N VAL A 88 7.27 1.73 25.49
CA VAL A 88 6.00 1.10 25.88
C VAL A 88 5.80 -0.24 25.16
N ASP A 89 5.23 -1.21 25.88
CA ASP A 89 5.02 -2.58 25.36
C ASP A 89 3.68 -2.74 24.61
N SER A 90 2.76 -1.78 24.76
CA SER A 90 1.45 -1.77 24.11
C SER A 90 1.28 -0.53 23.25
N ILE A 91 0.71 -0.70 22.06
CA ILE A 91 0.31 0.40 21.19
C ILE A 91 -0.66 1.36 21.89
N PHE A 92 -1.56 0.87 22.74
CA PHE A 92 -2.57 1.70 23.40
C PHE A 92 -1.97 2.63 24.47
N ASP A 93 -0.78 2.31 24.98
CA ASP A 93 -0.09 3.13 25.98
C ASP A 93 0.76 4.25 25.35
N LEU A 94 0.87 4.28 24.02
CA LEU A 94 1.56 5.34 23.28
C LEU A 94 0.96 6.70 23.62
N VAL A 95 1.79 7.66 23.99
CA VAL A 95 1.37 9.06 24.07
C VAL A 95 1.22 9.60 22.66
N TRP A 96 -0.02 9.85 22.26
CA TRP A 96 -0.38 10.44 20.97
C TRP A 96 -0.04 11.94 20.95
N THR A 97 -0.39 12.65 22.02
CA THR A 97 -0.06 14.07 22.19
C THR A 97 -0.05 14.47 23.66
N ILE A 98 0.58 15.60 23.96
CA ILE A 98 0.59 16.22 25.29
C ILE A 98 -0.12 17.57 25.17
N ASN A 99 -1.18 17.75 25.94
CA ASN A 99 -1.95 18.99 25.99
C ASN A 99 -1.11 20.13 26.60
N PRO A 100 -1.47 21.41 26.35
CA PRO A 100 -0.76 22.55 26.92
C PRO A 100 -0.73 22.59 28.47
N ASN A 101 -1.68 21.91 29.12
CA ASN A 101 -1.75 21.78 30.58
C ASN A 101 -0.87 20.63 31.14
N GLY A 102 -0.20 19.86 30.27
CA GLY A 102 0.66 18.74 30.62
C GLY A 102 -0.03 17.37 30.60
N ASP A 103 -1.34 17.30 30.35
CA ASP A 103 -2.07 16.04 30.30
C ASP A 103 -1.72 15.26 29.03
N LYS A 104 -1.55 13.95 29.17
CA LYS A 104 -1.28 13.05 28.04
C LYS A 104 -2.60 12.55 27.45
N VAL A 105 -2.67 12.52 26.13
CA VAL A 105 -3.68 11.74 25.38
C VAL A 105 -2.95 10.55 24.80
N THR A 106 -3.42 9.35 25.10
CA THR A 106 -2.84 8.11 24.60
C THR A 106 -3.47 7.67 23.28
N TYR A 107 -2.82 6.77 22.56
CA TYR A 107 -3.39 6.12 21.38
C TYR A 107 -4.63 5.33 21.78
N GLY A 108 -4.65 4.71 22.96
CA GLY A 108 -5.82 4.05 23.52
C GLY A 108 -7.02 4.99 23.68
N ASP A 109 -6.80 6.21 24.18
CA ASP A 109 -7.88 7.21 24.34
C ASP A 109 -8.52 7.58 22.99
N VAL A 110 -7.78 7.48 21.89
CA VAL A 110 -8.26 7.88 20.55
C VAL A 110 -8.80 6.69 19.75
N PHE A 111 -8.13 5.54 19.80
CA PHE A 111 -8.38 4.42 18.87
C PHE A 111 -8.86 3.13 19.52
N HIS A 112 -8.80 2.96 20.84
CA HIS A 112 -9.23 1.69 21.45
C HIS A 112 -10.71 1.39 21.15
N GLN A 113 -11.59 2.40 21.25
CA GLN A 113 -13.00 2.24 20.87
C GLN A 113 -13.13 1.89 19.37
N ASN A 114 -12.39 2.56 18.50
CA ASN A 114 -12.39 2.27 17.06
C ASN A 114 -11.97 0.83 16.77
N GLU A 115 -10.89 0.34 17.38
CA GLU A 115 -10.41 -1.04 17.18
C GLU A 115 -11.44 -2.08 17.64
N VAL A 116 -12.09 -1.86 18.79
CA VAL A 116 -13.16 -2.74 19.26
C VAL A 116 -14.35 -2.73 18.30
N GLU A 117 -14.86 -1.55 17.96
CA GLU A 117 -16.05 -1.42 17.11
C GLU A 117 -15.80 -1.90 15.67
N MET A 118 -14.65 -1.55 15.08
CA MET A 118 -14.28 -1.99 13.73
C MET A 118 -13.99 -3.49 13.69
N SER A 119 -13.41 -4.08 14.73
CA SER A 119 -13.24 -5.53 14.80
C SER A 119 -14.60 -6.24 14.85
N THR A 120 -15.51 -5.80 15.73
CA THR A 120 -16.87 -6.35 15.79
C THR A 120 -17.59 -6.17 14.45
N TYR A 121 -17.47 -5.02 13.81
CA TYR A 121 -18.04 -4.80 12.48
C TYR A 121 -17.45 -5.77 11.44
N ASN A 122 -16.13 -5.80 11.30
CA ASN A 122 -15.43 -6.58 10.26
C ASN A 122 -15.64 -8.09 10.42
N PHE A 123 -15.68 -8.59 11.66
CA PHE A 123 -15.72 -10.02 11.93
C PHE A 123 -17.12 -10.56 12.23
N GLU A 124 -18.09 -9.73 12.61
CA GLU A 124 -19.40 -10.19 13.10
C GLU A 124 -20.57 -9.51 12.37
N GLU A 125 -20.57 -8.19 12.25
CA GLU A 125 -21.77 -7.42 11.85
C GLU A 125 -21.82 -6.99 10.37
N ALA A 126 -20.68 -7.01 9.65
CA ALA A 126 -20.66 -6.59 8.25
C ALA A 126 -21.62 -7.43 7.40
N ASP A 127 -22.57 -6.76 6.74
CA ASP A 127 -23.58 -7.38 5.88
C ASP A 127 -22.94 -7.93 4.61
N THR A 128 -22.77 -9.25 4.58
CA THR A 128 -22.13 -9.97 3.49
C THR A 128 -22.92 -9.86 2.18
N GLU A 129 -24.25 -9.84 2.22
CA GLU A 129 -25.08 -9.73 1.02
C GLU A 129 -24.90 -8.35 0.38
N PHE A 130 -24.90 -7.30 1.21
CA PHE A 130 -24.57 -5.95 0.75
C PHE A 130 -23.18 -5.89 0.11
N PHE A 131 -22.15 -6.51 0.70
CA PHE A 131 -20.79 -6.46 0.15
C PHE A 131 -20.60 -7.29 -1.12
N PHE A 132 -21.25 -8.45 -1.25
CA PHE A 132 -21.29 -9.19 -2.51
C PHE A 132 -21.87 -8.33 -3.64
N ASN A 133 -23.05 -7.73 -3.40
CA ASN A 133 -23.69 -6.84 -4.37
C ASN A 133 -22.84 -5.61 -4.66
N SER A 134 -22.23 -5.00 -3.64
CA SER A 134 -21.38 -3.83 -3.79
C SER A 134 -20.14 -4.11 -4.63
N PHE A 135 -19.50 -5.27 -4.41
CA PHE A 135 -18.36 -5.69 -5.22
C PHE A 135 -18.72 -5.75 -6.71
N ASP A 136 -19.84 -6.40 -7.05
CA ASP A 136 -20.30 -6.54 -8.43
C ASP A 136 -20.66 -5.17 -9.05
N VAL A 137 -21.27 -4.27 -8.27
CA VAL A 137 -21.55 -2.90 -8.70
C VAL A 137 -20.25 -2.14 -8.97
N TYR A 138 -19.26 -2.20 -8.08
CA TYR A 138 -17.98 -1.50 -8.25
C TYR A 138 -17.20 -2.04 -9.44
N GLU A 139 -17.16 -3.36 -9.64
CA GLU A 139 -16.54 -3.97 -10.83
C GLU A 139 -17.18 -3.44 -12.12
N ARG A 140 -18.51 -3.47 -12.21
CA ARG A 140 -19.25 -2.97 -13.37
C ARG A 140 -19.01 -1.47 -13.61
N GLU A 141 -19.05 -0.65 -12.57
CA GLU A 141 -18.84 0.79 -12.71
C GLU A 141 -17.39 1.11 -13.09
N SER A 142 -16.40 0.36 -12.57
CA SER A 142 -15.01 0.45 -13.01
C SER A 142 -14.91 0.22 -14.52
N GLN A 143 -15.50 -0.86 -15.03
CA GLN A 143 -15.49 -1.19 -16.46
C GLN A 143 -16.20 -0.12 -17.30
N ARG A 144 -17.38 0.33 -16.89
CA ARG A 144 -18.14 1.40 -17.56
C ARG A 144 -17.36 2.72 -17.62
N LEU A 145 -16.57 3.05 -16.60
CA LEU A 145 -15.72 4.25 -16.58
C LEU A 145 -14.49 4.08 -17.47
N MET A 146 -13.92 2.88 -17.53
CA MET A 146 -12.83 2.54 -18.45
C MET A 146 -13.25 2.66 -19.92
N GLU A 147 -14.47 2.23 -20.28
CA GLU A 147 -15.04 2.44 -21.63
C GLU A 147 -15.12 3.92 -22.02
N LYS A 148 -15.20 4.82 -21.04
CA LYS A 148 -15.21 6.28 -21.25
C LYS A 148 -13.82 6.91 -21.21
N GLY A 149 -12.76 6.12 -21.06
CA GLY A 149 -11.39 6.63 -20.92
C GLY A 149 -11.15 7.40 -19.62
N LEU A 150 -11.81 7.02 -18.53
CA LEU A 150 -11.70 7.68 -17.22
C LEU A 150 -10.99 6.78 -16.19
N PRO A 151 -9.66 6.57 -16.30
CA PRO A 151 -8.93 5.64 -15.44
C PRO A 151 -8.88 6.05 -13.98
N LEU A 152 -8.82 7.35 -13.66
CA LEU A 152 -8.78 7.82 -12.27
C LEU A 152 -10.10 7.54 -11.52
N PRO A 153 -11.30 7.90 -12.05
CA PRO A 153 -12.56 7.45 -11.45
C PRO A 153 -12.74 5.93 -11.44
N ALA A 154 -12.23 5.21 -12.45
CA ALA A 154 -12.29 3.75 -12.43
C ALA A 154 -11.46 3.17 -11.27
N TYR A 155 -10.28 3.74 -10.99
CA TYR A 155 -9.44 3.35 -9.86
C TYR A 155 -10.15 3.45 -8.51
N GLU A 156 -10.96 4.50 -8.30
CA GLU A 156 -11.81 4.63 -7.11
C GLU A 156 -12.74 3.44 -6.92
N MET A 157 -13.29 2.89 -8.02
CA MET A 157 -14.12 1.69 -7.96
C MET A 157 -13.29 0.43 -7.67
N VAL A 158 -12.06 0.33 -8.18
CA VAL A 158 -11.13 -0.77 -7.84
C VAL A 158 -10.83 -0.78 -6.34
N MET A 159 -10.54 0.37 -5.74
CA MET A 159 -10.27 0.48 -4.30
C MET A 159 -11.49 0.03 -3.48
N LYS A 160 -12.69 0.46 -3.86
CA LYS A 160 -13.94 0.04 -3.21
C LYS A 160 -14.23 -1.45 -3.36
N ALA A 161 -13.99 -2.02 -4.54
CA ALA A 161 -14.10 -3.46 -4.77
C ALA A 161 -13.10 -4.24 -3.90
N SER A 162 -11.85 -3.77 -3.82
CA SER A 162 -10.82 -4.39 -2.96
C SER A 162 -11.20 -4.33 -1.48
N HIS A 163 -11.78 -3.21 -1.02
CA HIS A 163 -12.23 -3.08 0.36
C HIS A 163 -13.43 -3.98 0.67
N ALA A 164 -14.44 -4.02 -0.22
CA ALA A 164 -15.57 -4.94 -0.11
C ALA A 164 -15.10 -6.41 -0.05
N PHE A 165 -14.12 -6.77 -0.87
CA PHE A 165 -13.47 -8.08 -0.82
C PHE A 165 -12.83 -8.36 0.55
N ASN A 166 -12.07 -7.41 1.11
CA ASN A 166 -11.43 -7.58 2.41
C ASN A 166 -12.45 -7.82 3.54
N LEU A 167 -13.60 -7.12 3.51
CA LEU A 167 -14.67 -7.34 4.48
C LEU A 167 -15.34 -8.71 4.32
N LEU A 168 -15.55 -9.17 3.09
CA LEU A 168 -16.05 -10.52 2.83
C LEU A 168 -15.06 -11.59 3.31
N ASP A 169 -13.75 -11.39 3.11
CA ASP A 169 -12.69 -12.29 3.58
C ASP A 169 -12.65 -12.33 5.12
N ALA A 170 -12.71 -11.17 5.77
CA ALA A 170 -12.74 -11.05 7.23
C ALA A 170 -13.98 -11.70 7.87
N ARG A 171 -15.16 -11.58 7.23
CA ARG A 171 -16.38 -12.28 7.65
C ARG A 171 -16.35 -13.79 7.39
N HIS A 172 -15.28 -14.32 6.78
CA HIS A 172 -15.18 -15.70 6.31
C HIS A 172 -16.35 -16.09 5.39
N ALA A 173 -16.87 -15.13 4.63
CA ALA A 173 -18.03 -15.30 3.75
C ALA A 173 -17.66 -15.91 2.39
N ILE A 174 -16.36 -16.02 2.09
CA ILE A 174 -15.82 -16.55 0.84
C ILE A 174 -14.94 -17.78 1.11
N SER A 175 -15.12 -18.83 0.32
CA SER A 175 -14.22 -19.99 0.35
C SER A 175 -12.83 -19.66 -0.22
N VAL A 176 -11.84 -20.52 0.02
CA VAL A 176 -10.48 -20.37 -0.54
C VAL A 176 -10.50 -20.25 -2.07
N THR A 177 -11.36 -21.02 -2.74
CA THR A 177 -11.54 -20.97 -4.20
C THR A 177 -12.14 -19.65 -4.65
N GLU A 178 -13.16 -19.16 -3.94
CA GLU A 178 -13.77 -17.86 -4.23
C GLU A 178 -12.79 -16.73 -3.99
N ARG A 179 -12.01 -16.77 -2.92
CA ARG A 179 -10.97 -15.79 -2.61
C ARG A 179 -10.01 -15.59 -3.79
N GLN A 180 -9.51 -16.68 -4.38
CA GLN A 180 -8.68 -16.60 -5.58
C GLN A 180 -9.40 -15.96 -6.77
N ARG A 181 -10.70 -16.24 -6.95
CA ARG A 181 -11.52 -15.62 -7.98
C ARG A 181 -11.68 -14.11 -7.78
N PHE A 182 -11.95 -13.66 -6.56
CA PHE A 182 -12.04 -12.24 -6.21
C PHE A 182 -10.71 -11.53 -6.45
N ILE A 183 -9.59 -12.12 -6.02
CA ILE A 183 -8.24 -11.58 -6.27
C ILE A 183 -8.00 -11.36 -7.77
N LEU A 184 -8.31 -12.35 -8.61
CA LEU A 184 -8.15 -12.24 -10.06
C LEU A 184 -9.05 -11.16 -10.69
N ARG A 185 -10.28 -11.00 -10.19
CA ARG A 185 -11.20 -9.94 -10.62
C ARG A 185 -10.64 -8.55 -10.31
N VAL A 186 -10.25 -8.30 -9.05
CA VAL A 186 -9.62 -7.03 -8.66
C VAL A 186 -8.34 -6.79 -9.45
N ARG A 187 -7.49 -7.81 -9.61
CA ARG A 187 -6.26 -7.73 -10.42
C ARG A 187 -6.54 -7.31 -11.86
N THR A 188 -7.57 -7.88 -12.48
CA THR A 188 -7.95 -7.53 -13.86
C THR A 188 -8.33 -6.05 -13.97
N LEU A 189 -9.10 -5.53 -13.02
CA LEU A 189 -9.47 -4.11 -12.97
C LEU A 189 -8.24 -3.21 -12.75
N SER A 190 -7.41 -3.54 -11.76
CA SER A 190 -6.16 -2.80 -11.45
C SER A 190 -5.24 -2.70 -12.66
N ARG A 191 -5.05 -3.82 -13.39
CA ARG A 191 -4.22 -3.86 -14.61
C ARG A 191 -4.78 -2.96 -15.71
N ALA A 192 -6.09 -3.02 -15.95
CA ALA A 192 -6.73 -2.19 -16.97
C ALA A 192 -6.59 -0.69 -16.65
N VAL A 193 -6.82 -0.31 -15.40
CA VAL A 193 -6.63 1.07 -14.92
C VAL A 193 -5.19 1.52 -15.07
N ALA A 194 -4.22 0.70 -14.65
CA ALA A 194 -2.80 1.02 -14.76
C ALA A 194 -2.37 1.25 -16.22
N GLN A 195 -2.79 0.37 -17.14
CA GLN A 195 -2.51 0.52 -18.57
C GLN A 195 -3.12 1.81 -19.13
N ALA A 196 -4.41 2.07 -18.89
CA ALA A 196 -5.04 3.28 -19.42
C ALA A 196 -4.45 4.56 -18.82
N TYR A 197 -4.05 4.53 -17.54
CA TYR A 197 -3.33 5.65 -16.94
C TYR A 197 -1.98 5.85 -17.62
N TYR A 198 -1.18 4.78 -17.78
CA TYR A 198 0.09 4.82 -18.49
C TYR A 198 -0.06 5.39 -19.91
N ASP A 199 -1.04 4.90 -20.68
CA ASP A 199 -1.31 5.36 -22.05
C ASP A 199 -1.70 6.85 -22.08
N SER A 200 -2.47 7.32 -21.09
CA SER A 200 -2.80 8.74 -20.95
C SER A 200 -1.55 9.59 -20.69
N ARG A 201 -0.60 9.09 -19.90
CA ARG A 201 0.69 9.77 -19.65
C ARG A 201 1.58 9.75 -20.89
N LYS A 202 1.60 8.63 -21.61
CA LYS A 202 2.33 8.45 -22.87
C LYS A 202 1.82 9.38 -23.97
N ALA A 203 0.51 9.53 -24.12
CA ALA A 203 -0.10 10.47 -25.07
C ALA A 203 0.28 11.93 -24.78
N LEU A 204 0.58 12.27 -23.53
CA LEU A 204 1.11 13.57 -23.11
C LEU A 204 2.64 13.68 -23.21
N GLY A 205 3.33 12.62 -23.68
CA GLY A 205 4.79 12.57 -23.78
C GLY A 205 5.52 12.45 -22.45
N PHE A 206 4.90 11.87 -21.42
CA PHE A 206 5.46 11.71 -20.08
C PHE A 206 6.05 13.00 -19.48
N PRO A 207 5.23 14.06 -19.27
CA PRO A 207 5.73 15.41 -18.98
C PRO A 207 6.47 15.56 -17.63
N LEU A 208 6.35 14.56 -16.75
CA LEU A 208 7.03 14.53 -15.45
C LEU A 208 8.29 13.64 -15.45
N ALA A 209 8.54 12.91 -16.53
CA ALA A 209 9.73 12.07 -16.65
C ALA A 209 10.93 12.94 -17.09
N PRO A 210 12.15 12.63 -16.60
CA PRO A 210 13.38 13.21 -17.12
C PRO A 210 13.49 13.08 -18.65
N GLU A 211 14.11 14.06 -19.30
CA GLU A 211 14.18 14.11 -20.76
C GLU A 211 14.80 12.86 -21.40
N ALA A 212 15.86 12.32 -20.78
CA ALA A 212 16.50 11.10 -21.27
C ALA A 212 15.54 9.90 -21.24
N LEU A 213 14.80 9.72 -20.14
CA LEU A 213 13.87 8.61 -19.94
C LEU A 213 12.64 8.71 -20.85
N ARG A 214 12.06 9.91 -21.02
CA ARG A 214 10.94 10.09 -21.94
C ARG A 214 11.35 9.78 -23.38
N ALA A 215 12.57 10.16 -23.79
CA ALA A 215 13.07 9.92 -25.14
C ALA A 215 13.24 8.41 -25.39
N GLU A 216 13.84 7.70 -24.43
CA GLU A 216 13.99 6.24 -24.47
C GLU A 216 12.64 5.52 -24.63
N LEU A 217 11.65 5.84 -23.78
CA LEU A 217 10.34 5.19 -23.78
C LEU A 217 9.49 5.50 -25.02
N LEU A 218 9.59 6.71 -25.56
CA LEU A 218 8.85 7.10 -26.76
C LEU A 218 9.47 6.50 -28.02
N ASN A 219 10.79 6.34 -28.07
CA ASN A 219 11.49 5.74 -29.20
C ASN A 219 11.34 4.22 -29.26
N SER A 220 11.43 3.50 -28.12
CA SER A 220 11.18 2.05 -28.07
C SER A 220 9.77 1.69 -28.55
N SER A 221 8.79 2.54 -28.24
CA SER A 221 7.41 2.40 -28.67
C SER A 221 7.17 2.62 -30.18
N ALA A 222 8.12 3.24 -30.88
CA ALA A 222 8.06 3.47 -32.32
C ALA A 222 8.64 2.29 -33.12
N GLU A 223 9.49 1.48 -32.50
CA GLU A 223 10.09 0.26 -33.09
C GLU A 223 9.18 -0.97 -32.97
N GLU A 224 8.22 -0.96 -32.04
CA GLU A 224 7.22 -2.03 -31.84
C GLU A 224 5.96 -1.91 -32.75
N LYS A 225 5.84 -0.84 -33.55
CA LYS A 225 4.73 -0.60 -34.49
C LYS A 225 5.13 -0.87 -35.94
#